data_AF-A0A9W6XB10-F1
#
_entry.id   AF-A0A9W6XB10-F1
#
_cell.length_a   1.000
_cell.length_b   1.000
_cell.length_c   1.000
_cell.angle_alpha   90.00
_cell.angle_beta   90.00
_cell.angle_gamma   90.00
#
_symmetry.space_group_name_H-M   'P 1'
#
loop_
_entity.id
_entity.type
_entity.pdbx_description
1 polymer ?
#
loop_
_entity_poly.entity_id
_entity_poly.type
_entity_poly.pdbx_seq_one_letter_code
_entity_poly.pdbx_strand_id
1 'polypeptide(L)'
;MDIEKDLPRTFPLALRDSMRQSQELSEEGDNFGELRRVLQAYSLRNPAVGYCQSMNFLAAVLLQQMGEEEAFWVLAAIVEELTPQYHTRTMTGSRADQRVFSDLVTQKLPVLANHLQTLGVDFEPFTLKWFLCLFLNTLPFEPVMRIWDVFFCEGSHVLLRVGLVLLKLNQPRIMACDDALDVYEMFKVSHETLQELTAPYRTGLLNRDECVCDTLIRLAMDKSFLGTIPFDSLHELRQYYRGEIEAELEEAEERRLERRRSADAKAAAEVKAKLEGNNASNDMDETSTSCSSPGDSEDRALMMEYDFVDDYACSFGSERSPGRYIRFMDLYDSDDSTADYFVDVMYDFSLQHHFR
;
A
#
# COMPACT_ATOMS: atom_id res chain seq x y z
N MET A 1 -14.02 1.50 16.94
CA MET A 1 -13.46 0.72 15.80
C MET A 1 -12.59 1.65 15.00
N ASP A 2 -11.47 1.16 14.46
CA ASP A 2 -10.53 2.00 13.71
C ASP A 2 -11.14 2.59 12.42
N ILE A 3 -12.15 1.92 11.85
CA ILE A 3 -12.96 2.44 10.74
C ILE A 3 -13.51 3.85 11.04
N GLU A 4 -14.14 4.08 12.20
CA GLU A 4 -14.76 5.38 12.52
C GLU A 4 -13.75 6.53 12.64
N LYS A 5 -12.49 6.23 12.97
CA LYS A 5 -11.42 7.23 12.99
C LYS A 5 -11.00 7.65 11.58
N ASP A 6 -11.22 6.77 10.61
CA ASP A 6 -10.69 6.90 9.25
C ASP A 6 -11.71 7.51 8.30
N LEU A 7 -13.01 7.32 8.54
CA LEU A 7 -14.06 7.92 7.70
C LEU A 7 -13.87 9.44 7.52
N PRO A 8 -13.64 10.26 8.58
CA PRO A 8 -13.53 11.71 8.41
C PRO A 8 -12.28 12.17 7.66
N ARG A 9 -11.23 11.35 7.62
CA ARG A 9 -9.93 11.62 6.95
C ARG A 9 -9.81 10.93 5.58
N THR A 10 -10.88 10.29 5.11
CA THR A 10 -10.94 9.63 3.80
C THR A 10 -11.37 10.65 2.74
N PHE A 11 -10.36 11.25 2.07
CA PHE A 11 -10.47 12.32 1.06
C PHE A 11 -11.13 13.64 1.53
N PRO A 12 -10.67 14.81 1.02
CA PRO A 12 -11.26 16.10 1.32
C PRO A 12 -12.62 16.30 0.63
N LEU A 13 -13.38 17.26 1.16
CA LEU A 13 -14.77 17.67 0.86
C LEU A 13 -15.27 17.61 -0.60
N ALA A 14 -14.42 17.61 -1.62
CA ALA A 14 -14.82 17.58 -3.03
C ALA A 14 -15.51 16.27 -3.47
N LEU A 15 -15.18 15.15 -2.82
CA LEU A 15 -15.79 13.83 -3.07
C LEU A 15 -17.03 13.56 -2.21
N ARG A 16 -17.29 14.40 -1.18
CA ARG A 16 -18.55 14.33 -0.42
C ARG A 16 -19.75 14.69 -1.29
N ASP A 17 -19.56 15.53 -2.30
CA ASP A 17 -20.66 15.98 -3.15
C ASP A 17 -21.03 14.98 -4.27
N SER A 18 -20.13 14.08 -4.66
CA SER A 18 -20.44 12.99 -5.60
C SER A 18 -21.11 11.79 -4.92
N MET A 19 -20.69 11.44 -3.70
CA MET A 19 -21.34 10.39 -2.89
C MET A 19 -22.78 10.75 -2.46
N ARG A 20 -23.19 12.02 -2.60
CA ARG A 20 -24.53 12.49 -2.24
C ARG A 20 -25.65 12.08 -3.20
N GLN A 21 -25.36 11.58 -4.40
CA GLN A 21 -26.42 11.29 -5.39
C GLN A 21 -27.07 9.91 -5.27
N SER A 22 -26.49 8.96 -4.52
CA SER A 22 -27.06 7.63 -4.31
C SER A 22 -27.93 7.49 -3.05
N GLN A 23 -27.93 8.49 -2.15
CA GLN A 23 -28.72 8.42 -0.92
C GLN A 23 -30.17 8.85 -1.15
N GLU A 24 -31.06 7.86 -1.23
CA GLU A 24 -32.39 8.02 -0.64
C GLU A 24 -32.23 8.61 0.77
N LEU A 25 -32.89 9.74 1.01
CA LEU A 25 -32.83 10.54 2.21
C LEU A 25 -33.01 9.69 3.49
N SER A 26 -31.91 9.30 4.13
CA SER A 26 -31.94 8.93 5.54
C SER A 26 -32.03 10.23 6.35
N GLU A 27 -33.01 10.34 7.22
CA GLU A 27 -33.30 11.55 8.02
C GLU A 27 -32.18 11.90 9.02
N GLU A 28 -31.17 11.04 9.14
CA GLU A 28 -29.97 11.22 9.95
C GLU A 28 -28.76 11.37 9.02
N GLY A 29 -28.13 12.55 8.99
CA GLY A 29 -27.06 12.97 8.08
C GLY A 29 -25.73 12.20 8.14
N ASP A 30 -25.77 10.88 7.98
CA ASP A 30 -24.61 10.00 7.87
C ASP A 30 -23.97 10.08 6.48
N ASN A 31 -23.06 11.03 6.32
CA ASN A 31 -22.31 11.27 5.08
C ASN A 31 -21.33 10.13 4.70
N PHE A 32 -21.23 9.05 5.49
CA PHE A 32 -20.29 7.95 5.28
C PHE A 32 -20.97 6.57 5.31
N GLY A 33 -22.30 6.50 5.21
CA GLY A 33 -23.05 5.26 5.40
C GLY A 33 -22.59 4.10 4.50
N GLU A 34 -22.44 4.34 3.19
CA GLU A 34 -22.00 3.33 2.22
C GLU A 34 -20.56 2.88 2.50
N LEU A 35 -19.63 3.83 2.65
CA LEU A 35 -18.23 3.55 2.97
C LEU A 35 -18.07 2.73 4.25
N ARG A 36 -18.81 3.10 5.31
CA ARG A 36 -18.81 2.38 6.58
C ARG A 36 -19.30 0.95 6.40
N ARG A 37 -20.41 0.74 5.70
CA ARG A 37 -20.98 -0.60 5.48
C ARG A 37 -20.03 -1.49 4.69
N VAL A 38 -19.42 -0.98 3.61
CA VAL A 38 -18.43 -1.74 2.83
C VAL A 38 -17.24 -2.16 3.69
N LEU A 39 -16.66 -1.24 4.46
CA LEU A 39 -15.49 -1.53 5.30
C LEU A 39 -15.82 -2.49 6.44
N GLN A 40 -16.98 -2.30 7.09
CA GLN A 40 -17.45 -3.21 8.14
C GLN A 40 -17.75 -4.60 7.58
N ALA A 41 -18.44 -4.69 6.44
CA ALA A 41 -18.71 -5.95 5.75
C ALA A 41 -17.40 -6.67 5.41
N TYR A 42 -16.39 -5.96 4.87
CA TYR A 42 -15.09 -6.58 4.57
C TYR A 42 -14.40 -7.11 5.84
N SER A 43 -14.38 -6.32 6.91
CA SER A 43 -13.78 -6.75 8.18
C SER A 43 -14.42 -8.02 8.78
N LEU A 44 -15.72 -8.24 8.51
CA LEU A 44 -16.45 -9.44 8.91
C LEU A 44 -16.21 -10.60 7.94
N ARG A 45 -16.05 -10.31 6.65
CA ARG A 45 -15.78 -11.30 5.61
C ARG A 45 -14.46 -12.04 5.85
N ASN A 46 -13.41 -11.30 6.20
CA ASN A 46 -12.10 -11.86 6.45
C ASN A 46 -11.53 -11.37 7.80
N PRO A 47 -11.91 -12.02 8.92
CA PRO A 47 -11.48 -11.60 10.26
C PRO A 47 -9.97 -11.70 10.51
N ALA A 48 -9.25 -12.52 9.73
CA ALA A 48 -7.80 -12.66 9.84
C ALA A 48 -7.08 -11.37 9.38
N VAL A 49 -7.63 -10.72 8.35
CA VAL A 49 -7.19 -9.39 7.90
C VAL A 49 -7.87 -8.30 8.73
N GLY A 50 -9.20 -8.38 8.88
CA GLY A 50 -10.02 -7.35 9.50
C GLY A 50 -10.05 -6.06 8.67
N TYR A 51 -10.07 -4.91 9.35
CA TYR A 51 -9.87 -3.62 8.72
C TYR A 51 -8.41 -3.20 8.83
N CYS A 52 -7.81 -2.85 7.69
CA CYS A 52 -6.47 -2.28 7.61
C CYS A 52 -6.56 -0.82 7.14
N GLN A 53 -5.75 0.04 7.77
CA GLN A 53 -5.64 1.44 7.41
C GLN A 53 -5.02 1.59 6.01
N SER A 54 -5.86 1.96 5.04
CA SER A 54 -5.60 2.19 3.61
C SER A 54 -6.86 1.80 2.83
N MET A 55 -7.59 0.78 3.33
CA MET A 55 -8.81 0.26 2.71
C MET A 55 -9.90 1.31 2.57
N ASN A 56 -9.95 2.27 3.50
CA ASN A 56 -10.87 3.40 3.44
C ASN A 56 -10.69 4.21 2.15
N PHE A 57 -9.45 4.46 1.70
CA PHE A 57 -9.19 5.17 0.45
C PHE A 57 -9.59 4.30 -0.76
N LEU A 58 -9.26 3.01 -0.74
CA LEU A 58 -9.62 2.09 -1.81
C LEU A 58 -11.15 2.02 -1.99
N ALA A 59 -11.86 1.73 -0.89
CA ALA A 59 -13.32 1.62 -0.88
C ALA A 59 -14.00 2.93 -1.30
N ALA A 60 -13.51 4.08 -0.84
CA ALA A 60 -14.09 5.37 -1.19
C ALA A 60 -13.95 5.70 -2.69
N VAL A 61 -12.85 5.28 -3.33
CA VAL A 61 -12.70 5.44 -4.79
C VAL A 61 -13.58 4.46 -5.54
N LEU A 62 -13.66 3.20 -5.09
CA LEU A 62 -14.55 2.22 -5.71
C LEU A 62 -16.01 2.68 -5.69
N LEU A 63 -16.49 3.18 -4.55
CA LEU A 63 -17.84 3.72 -4.39
C LEU A 63 -18.15 4.93 -5.30
N GLN A 64 -17.15 5.60 -5.84
CA GLN A 64 -17.37 6.66 -6.84
C GLN A 64 -17.59 6.10 -8.25
N GLN A 65 -17.10 4.90 -8.53
CA GLN A 65 -17.14 4.29 -9.85
C GLN A 65 -18.24 3.22 -9.98
N MET A 66 -18.67 2.63 -8.88
CA MET A 66 -19.63 1.52 -8.85
C MET A 66 -20.52 1.54 -7.61
N GLY A 67 -21.54 0.67 -7.58
CA GLY A 67 -22.44 0.53 -6.44
C GLY A 67 -21.78 -0.11 -5.21
N GLU A 68 -22.51 -0.11 -4.09
CA GLU A 68 -22.00 -0.58 -2.80
C GLU A 68 -21.58 -2.06 -2.82
N GLU A 69 -22.40 -2.92 -3.44
CA GLU A 69 -22.10 -4.36 -3.54
C GLU A 69 -20.90 -4.63 -4.45
N GLU A 70 -20.82 -3.97 -5.60
CA GLU A 70 -19.68 -4.10 -6.51
C GLU A 70 -18.40 -3.60 -5.85
N ALA A 71 -18.45 -2.44 -5.17
CA ALA A 71 -17.31 -1.89 -4.46
C ALA A 71 -16.79 -2.84 -3.37
N PHE A 72 -17.70 -3.52 -2.67
CA PHE A 72 -17.33 -4.55 -1.70
C PHE A 72 -16.60 -5.73 -2.34
N TRP A 73 -17.12 -6.28 -3.44
CA TRP A 73 -16.49 -7.43 -4.10
C TRP A 73 -15.16 -7.06 -4.75
N VAL A 74 -15.05 -5.87 -5.36
CA VAL A 74 -13.78 -5.40 -5.92
C VAL A 74 -12.75 -5.12 -4.82
N LEU A 75 -13.16 -4.55 -3.67
CA LEU A 75 -12.27 -4.41 -2.51
C LEU A 75 -11.77 -5.78 -2.04
N ALA A 76 -12.65 -6.77 -1.95
CA ALA A 76 -12.27 -8.13 -1.57
C ALA A 76 -11.28 -8.75 -2.55
N ALA A 77 -11.50 -8.60 -3.86
CA ALA A 77 -10.58 -9.07 -4.90
C ALA A 77 -9.22 -8.36 -4.80
N ILE A 78 -9.18 -7.05 -4.57
CA ILE A 78 -7.92 -6.32 -4.37
C ILE A 78 -7.13 -6.93 -3.21
N VAL A 79 -7.76 -7.10 -2.04
CA VAL A 79 -7.04 -7.46 -0.82
C VAL A 79 -6.67 -8.95 -0.76
N GLU A 80 -7.53 -9.81 -1.29
CA GLU A 80 -7.37 -11.26 -1.14
C GLU A 80 -6.69 -11.91 -2.35
N GLU A 81 -6.92 -11.39 -3.56
CA GLU A 81 -6.48 -12.04 -4.79
C GLU A 81 -5.34 -11.26 -5.45
N LEU A 82 -5.51 -9.96 -5.67
CA LEU A 82 -4.53 -9.16 -6.41
C LEU A 82 -3.33 -8.73 -5.54
N THR A 83 -3.56 -8.41 -4.26
CA THR A 83 -2.52 -7.99 -3.31
C THR A 83 -2.55 -8.82 -2.02
N PRO A 84 -2.42 -10.15 -2.12
CA PRO A 84 -2.56 -11.04 -0.98
C PRO A 84 -1.54 -10.68 0.10
N GLN A 85 -2.00 -10.65 1.35
CA GLN A 85 -1.19 -10.36 2.54
C GLN A 85 -0.59 -8.94 2.59
N TYR A 86 -1.09 -7.98 1.80
CA TYR A 86 -0.68 -6.58 1.93
C TYR A 86 -1.30 -5.94 3.17
N HIS A 87 -2.55 -6.27 3.45
CA HIS A 87 -3.36 -5.66 4.49
C HIS A 87 -3.41 -6.47 5.79
N THR A 88 -2.64 -7.56 5.88
CA THR A 88 -2.51 -8.34 7.13
C THR A 88 -1.70 -7.54 8.16
N ARG A 89 -1.77 -7.94 9.44
CA ARG A 89 -1.00 -7.29 10.51
C ARG A 89 0.51 -7.30 10.30
N THR A 90 1.00 -8.37 9.69
CA THR A 90 2.43 -8.57 9.41
C THR A 90 2.85 -8.00 8.06
N MET A 91 1.89 -7.69 7.19
CA MET A 91 2.11 -7.13 5.85
C MET A 91 3.11 -7.91 5.01
N THR A 92 3.19 -9.23 5.22
CA THR A 92 4.18 -10.12 4.60
C THR A 92 4.20 -10.01 3.08
N GLY A 93 3.03 -9.87 2.45
CA GLY A 93 2.93 -9.67 1.00
C GLY A 93 3.52 -8.34 0.55
N SER A 94 3.18 -7.25 1.25
CA SER A 94 3.69 -5.91 0.90
C SER A 94 5.21 -5.82 1.13
N ARG A 95 5.70 -6.35 2.25
CA ARG A 95 7.13 -6.40 2.58
C ARG A 95 7.92 -7.25 1.58
N ALA A 96 7.36 -8.35 1.10
CA ALA A 96 7.97 -9.14 0.04
C ALA A 96 8.11 -8.31 -1.25
N ASP A 97 7.07 -7.61 -1.67
CA ASP A 97 7.12 -6.75 -2.85
C ASP A 97 8.09 -5.57 -2.69
N GLN A 98 8.31 -5.07 -1.48
CA GLN A 98 9.34 -4.06 -1.22
C GLN A 98 10.76 -4.61 -1.40
N ARG A 99 11.04 -5.84 -0.95
CA ARG A 99 12.35 -6.50 -1.20
C ARG A 99 12.55 -6.79 -2.68
N VAL A 100 11.52 -7.34 -3.34
CA VAL A 100 11.50 -7.53 -4.80
C VAL A 100 11.76 -6.20 -5.52
N PHE A 101 11.11 -5.12 -5.11
CA PHE A 101 11.29 -3.80 -5.71
C PHE A 101 12.72 -3.30 -5.54
N SER A 102 13.32 -3.46 -4.36
CA SER A 102 14.73 -3.12 -4.10
C SER A 102 15.68 -3.87 -5.05
N ASP A 103 15.45 -5.17 -5.26
CA ASP A 103 16.19 -5.99 -6.21
C ASP A 103 16.03 -5.50 -7.65
N LEU A 104 14.80 -5.19 -8.05
CA LEU A 104 14.51 -4.65 -9.38
C LEU A 104 15.20 -3.30 -9.59
N VAL A 105 15.20 -2.41 -8.60
CA VAL A 105 15.91 -1.11 -8.68
C VAL A 105 17.41 -1.34 -8.81
N THR A 106 17.98 -2.25 -8.03
CA THR A 106 19.41 -2.60 -8.09
C THR A 106 19.80 -3.15 -9.46
N GLN A 107 18.96 -4.00 -10.05
CA GLN A 107 19.23 -4.62 -11.35
C GLN A 107 18.99 -3.65 -12.53
N LYS A 108 17.92 -2.85 -12.49
CA LYS A 108 17.47 -2.03 -13.61
C LYS A 108 18.02 -0.61 -13.59
N LEU A 109 18.26 -0.06 -12.39
CA LEU A 109 18.72 1.31 -12.16
C LEU A 109 19.96 1.32 -11.24
N PRO A 110 21.05 0.57 -11.56
CA PRO A 110 22.16 0.33 -10.63
C PRO A 110 22.87 1.61 -10.17
N VAL A 111 22.98 2.62 -11.04
CA VAL A 111 23.58 3.92 -10.70
C VAL A 111 22.74 4.64 -9.64
N LEU A 112 21.41 4.62 -9.81
CA LEU A 112 20.47 5.21 -8.88
C LEU A 112 20.46 4.45 -7.56
N ALA A 113 20.43 3.10 -7.62
CA ALA A 113 20.46 2.23 -6.44
C ALA A 113 21.69 2.50 -5.57
N ASN A 114 22.88 2.57 -6.19
CA ASN A 114 24.11 2.88 -5.48
C ASN A 114 24.07 4.29 -4.85
N HIS A 115 23.53 5.28 -5.55
CA HIS A 115 23.42 6.63 -4.99
C HIS A 115 22.46 6.68 -3.79
N LEU A 116 21.27 6.08 -3.92
CA LEU A 116 20.31 5.95 -2.81
C LEU A 116 20.93 5.25 -1.59
N GLN A 117 21.72 4.20 -1.82
CA GLN A 117 22.46 3.52 -0.77
C GLN A 117 23.50 4.44 -0.10
N THR A 118 24.23 5.26 -0.87
CA THR A 118 25.19 6.22 -0.29
C THR A 118 24.52 7.31 0.56
N LEU A 119 23.28 7.69 0.21
CA LEU A 119 22.48 8.63 0.97
C LEU A 119 21.82 7.99 2.21
N GLY A 120 21.82 6.66 2.32
CA GLY A 120 21.12 5.93 3.38
C GLY A 120 19.61 5.93 3.21
N VAL A 121 19.13 5.95 1.97
CA VAL A 121 17.69 5.87 1.66
C VAL A 121 17.23 4.43 1.69
N ASP A 122 16.24 4.15 2.53
CA ASP A 122 15.48 2.91 2.53
C ASP A 122 14.27 3.04 1.59
N PHE A 123 13.93 1.97 0.87
CA PHE A 123 12.77 1.98 -0.02
C PHE A 123 11.43 1.89 0.73
N GLU A 124 11.41 1.26 1.90
CA GLU A 124 10.21 0.94 2.66
C GLU A 124 9.30 2.17 2.94
N PRO A 125 9.81 3.34 3.38
CA PRO A 125 8.98 4.49 3.74
C PRO A 125 8.05 5.00 2.64
N PHE A 126 8.49 5.00 1.39
CA PHE A 126 7.65 5.48 0.27
C PHE A 126 6.94 4.34 -0.47
N THR A 127 7.59 3.19 -0.65
CA THR A 127 6.98 2.04 -1.35
C THR A 127 5.81 1.44 -0.59
N LEU A 128 5.80 1.53 0.75
CA LEU A 128 4.69 1.06 1.58
C LEU A 128 3.39 1.75 1.16
N LYS A 129 3.41 3.08 1.02
CA LYS A 129 2.26 3.88 0.57
C LYS A 129 1.86 3.59 -0.87
N TRP A 130 2.85 3.47 -1.76
CA TRP A 130 2.61 3.17 -3.17
C TRP A 130 1.81 1.88 -3.34
N PHE A 131 2.20 0.84 -2.60
CA PHE A 131 1.65 -0.49 -2.76
C PHE A 131 0.35 -0.71 -1.98
N LEU A 132 0.25 -0.22 -0.73
CA LEU A 132 -0.99 -0.34 0.07
C LEU A 132 -2.17 0.44 -0.50
N CYS A 133 -1.91 1.66 -0.99
CA CYS A 133 -2.95 2.55 -1.49
C CYS A 133 -3.05 2.54 -3.02
N LEU A 134 -2.35 1.62 -3.69
CA LEU A 134 -2.31 1.53 -5.15
C LEU A 134 -2.06 2.90 -5.80
N PHE A 135 -1.06 3.63 -5.30
CA PHE A 135 -0.66 5.00 -5.67
C PHE A 135 -1.64 6.14 -5.42
N LEU A 136 -2.85 5.90 -4.88
CA LEU A 136 -3.84 6.96 -4.64
C LEU A 136 -3.17 8.16 -3.94
N ASN A 137 -2.55 7.96 -2.79
CA ASN A 137 -1.98 9.03 -1.96
C ASN A 137 -0.58 9.52 -2.40
N THR A 138 -0.22 9.29 -3.65
CA THR A 138 1.12 9.56 -4.18
C THR A 138 1.07 10.30 -5.50
N LEU A 139 0.14 9.90 -6.38
CA LEU A 139 -0.01 10.45 -7.72
C LEU A 139 -1.37 11.17 -7.85
N PRO A 140 -1.52 12.07 -8.83
CA PRO A 140 -2.81 12.67 -9.14
C PRO A 140 -3.85 11.61 -9.52
N PHE A 141 -5.13 11.90 -9.25
CA PHE A 141 -6.21 10.91 -9.39
C PHE A 141 -6.32 10.26 -10.77
N GLU A 142 -6.24 11.04 -11.85
CA GLU A 142 -6.38 10.52 -13.22
C GLU A 142 -5.29 9.49 -13.60
N PRO A 143 -3.98 9.76 -13.37
CA PRO A 143 -2.95 8.73 -13.48
C PRO A 143 -3.22 7.49 -12.64
N VAL A 144 -3.71 7.64 -11.40
CA VAL A 144 -4.00 6.48 -10.54
C VAL A 144 -5.12 5.63 -11.11
N MET A 145 -6.19 6.23 -11.64
CA MET A 145 -7.27 5.47 -12.28
C MET A 145 -6.77 4.69 -13.48
N ARG A 146 -5.86 5.29 -14.26
CA ARG A 146 -5.23 4.57 -15.37
C ARG A 146 -4.31 3.45 -14.91
N ILE A 147 -3.60 3.61 -13.79
CA ILE A 147 -2.83 2.52 -13.18
C ILE A 147 -3.77 1.40 -12.74
N TRP A 148 -4.93 1.73 -12.17
CA TRP A 148 -5.91 0.75 -11.72
C TRP A 148 -6.51 -0.05 -12.88
N ASP A 149 -6.84 0.60 -14.00
CA ASP A 149 -7.31 -0.07 -15.21
C ASP A 149 -6.37 -1.21 -15.62
N VAL A 150 -5.07 -0.91 -15.65
CA VAL A 150 -4.03 -1.88 -16.06
C VAL A 150 -3.76 -2.89 -14.95
N PHE A 151 -3.76 -2.48 -13.69
CA PHE A 151 -3.61 -3.36 -12.54
C PHE A 151 -4.70 -4.44 -12.47
N PHE A 152 -5.96 -4.11 -12.77
CA PHE A 152 -7.05 -5.09 -12.80
C PHE A 152 -6.92 -6.07 -13.98
N CYS A 153 -6.30 -5.66 -15.09
CA CYS A 153 -6.12 -6.53 -16.25
C CYS A 153 -4.87 -7.41 -16.16
N GLU A 154 -3.77 -6.87 -15.66
CA GLU A 154 -2.43 -7.49 -15.70
C GLU A 154 -1.98 -8.02 -14.34
N GLY A 155 -2.55 -7.52 -13.23
CA GLY A 155 -2.21 -7.90 -11.86
C GLY A 155 -1.21 -6.98 -11.16
N SER A 156 -0.75 -7.40 -9.98
CA SER A 156 -0.01 -6.54 -9.05
C SER A 156 1.39 -6.13 -9.49
N HIS A 157 1.99 -6.85 -10.45
CA HIS A 157 3.30 -6.53 -10.98
C HIS A 157 3.35 -5.13 -11.62
N VAL A 158 2.20 -4.61 -12.06
CA VAL A 158 2.05 -3.25 -12.60
C VAL A 158 2.54 -2.21 -11.58
N LEU A 159 2.30 -2.44 -10.29
CA LEU A 159 2.71 -1.52 -9.23
C LEU A 159 4.23 -1.37 -9.15
N LEU A 160 4.95 -2.49 -9.30
CA LEU A 160 6.41 -2.52 -9.34
C LEU A 160 6.96 -1.78 -10.55
N ARG A 161 6.34 -1.97 -11.73
CA ARG A 161 6.72 -1.27 -12.96
C ARG A 161 6.52 0.23 -12.85
N VAL A 162 5.36 0.66 -12.38
CA VAL A 162 5.07 2.08 -12.17
C VAL A 162 6.08 2.67 -11.19
N GLY A 163 6.39 1.99 -10.08
CA GLY A 163 7.44 2.42 -9.15
C GLY A 163 8.80 2.60 -9.82
N LEU A 164 9.21 1.68 -10.69
CA LEU A 164 10.48 1.77 -11.44
C LEU A 164 10.47 2.95 -12.41
N VAL A 165 9.35 3.21 -13.10
CA VAL A 165 9.20 4.38 -13.98
C VAL A 165 9.33 5.66 -13.17
N LEU A 166 8.65 5.77 -12.03
CA LEU A 166 8.72 6.96 -11.18
C LEU A 166 10.15 7.24 -10.72
N LEU A 167 10.89 6.21 -10.31
CA LEU A 167 12.31 6.35 -9.95
C LEU A 167 13.16 6.75 -11.14
N LYS A 168 12.98 6.10 -12.30
CA LYS A 168 13.77 6.39 -13.51
C LYS A 168 13.52 7.80 -14.05
N LEU A 169 12.27 8.25 -14.05
CA LEU A 169 11.91 9.62 -14.44
C LEU A 169 12.51 10.66 -13.49
N ASN A 170 12.47 10.39 -12.17
CA ASN A 170 13.05 11.28 -11.17
C ASN A 170 14.57 11.14 -11.00
N GLN A 171 15.23 10.20 -11.69
CA GLN A 171 16.65 9.93 -11.54
C GLN A 171 17.51 11.21 -11.59
N PRO A 172 17.35 12.16 -12.54
CA PRO A 172 18.16 13.37 -12.56
C PRO A 172 18.00 14.24 -11.30
N ARG A 173 16.79 14.28 -10.73
CA ARG A 173 16.50 15.04 -9.51
C ARG A 173 17.04 14.33 -8.27
N ILE A 174 16.87 13.00 -8.18
CA ILE A 174 17.39 12.19 -7.07
C ILE A 174 18.92 12.26 -7.03
N MET A 175 19.58 12.22 -8.20
CA MET A 175 21.05 12.34 -8.30
C MET A 175 21.57 13.72 -7.90
N ALA A 176 20.70 14.70 -7.70
CA ALA A 176 21.04 16.04 -7.23
C ALA A 176 20.72 16.25 -5.73
N CYS A 177 20.17 15.24 -5.04
CA CYS A 177 19.92 15.28 -3.61
C CYS A 177 21.22 15.04 -2.83
N ASP A 178 21.35 15.71 -1.69
CA ASP A 178 22.53 15.60 -0.81
C ASP A 178 22.27 14.69 0.40
N ASP A 179 21.00 14.46 0.75
CA ASP A 179 20.60 13.57 1.85
C ASP A 179 19.33 12.75 1.55
N ALA A 180 19.00 11.83 2.47
CA ALA A 180 17.84 10.97 2.34
C ALA A 180 16.50 11.71 2.50
N LEU A 181 16.45 12.81 3.26
CA LEU A 181 15.22 13.55 3.52
C LEU A 181 14.72 14.22 2.23
N ASP A 182 15.63 14.83 1.47
CA ASP A 182 15.34 15.41 0.16
C ASP A 182 14.62 14.38 -0.74
N VAL A 183 15.14 13.15 -0.76
CA VAL A 183 14.57 12.06 -1.57
C VAL A 183 13.17 11.67 -1.09
N TYR A 184 12.94 11.58 0.22
CA TYR A 184 11.62 11.23 0.77
C TYR A 184 10.55 12.28 0.47
N GLU A 185 10.92 13.57 0.45
CA GLU A 185 9.99 14.66 0.15
C GLU A 185 9.57 14.71 -1.33
N MET A 186 10.38 14.16 -2.24
CA MET A 186 10.13 14.19 -3.69
C MET A 186 8.97 13.30 -4.16
N PHE A 187 8.59 12.28 -3.39
CA PHE A 187 7.64 11.27 -3.85
C PHE A 187 6.17 11.62 -3.60
N LYS A 188 5.85 12.85 -3.18
CA LYS A 188 4.51 13.44 -3.37
C LYS A 188 4.49 14.12 -4.75
N VAL A 189 4.04 13.39 -5.78
CA VAL A 189 4.14 13.86 -7.16
C VAL A 189 2.89 14.65 -7.55
N SER A 190 3.07 15.95 -7.79
CA SER A 190 1.99 16.82 -8.30
C SER A 190 1.70 16.57 -9.78
N HIS A 191 0.54 17.04 -10.26
CA HIS A 191 0.19 16.96 -11.69
C HIS A 191 1.21 17.68 -12.57
N GLU A 192 1.66 18.86 -12.16
CA GLU A 192 2.70 19.65 -12.83
C GLU A 192 4.03 18.88 -12.89
N THR A 193 4.44 18.28 -11.77
CA THR A 193 5.67 17.49 -11.71
C THR A 193 5.60 16.31 -12.68
N LEU A 194 4.49 15.58 -12.70
CA LEU A 194 4.34 14.43 -13.60
C LEU A 194 4.30 14.87 -15.07
N GLN A 195 3.68 16.01 -15.40
CA GLN A 195 3.69 16.61 -16.73
C GLN A 195 5.11 16.94 -17.20
N GLU A 196 5.93 17.55 -16.33
CA GLU A 196 7.33 17.87 -16.62
C GLU A 196 8.17 16.62 -16.84
N LEU A 197 8.07 15.64 -15.92
CA LEU A 197 8.83 14.40 -15.97
C LEU A 197 8.52 13.57 -17.23
N THR A 198 7.26 13.57 -17.66
CA THR A 198 6.83 12.81 -18.84
C THR A 198 7.03 13.58 -20.15
N ALA A 199 7.16 14.91 -20.14
CA ALA A 199 7.26 15.74 -21.35
C ALA A 199 8.24 15.23 -22.43
N PRO A 200 9.47 14.77 -22.10
CA PRO A 200 10.39 14.24 -23.10
C PRO A 200 9.89 12.99 -23.83
N TYR A 201 8.93 12.28 -23.24
CA TYR A 201 8.38 11.02 -23.71
C TYR A 201 6.97 11.14 -24.30
N ARG A 202 6.36 12.34 -24.27
CA ARG A 202 5.00 12.60 -24.79
C ARG A 202 4.95 12.84 -26.30
N THR A 203 6.10 12.95 -26.96
CA THR A 203 6.14 13.18 -28.42
C THR A 203 5.91 11.85 -29.15
N GLY A 204 4.64 11.55 -29.46
CA GLY A 204 4.26 10.31 -30.13
C GLY A 204 4.64 10.27 -31.63
N LEU A 205 4.44 9.11 -32.26
CA LEU A 205 4.37 9.02 -33.72
C LEU A 205 3.34 10.05 -34.21
N LEU A 206 3.71 10.90 -35.18
CA LEU A 206 2.90 11.98 -35.79
C LEU A 206 2.87 13.33 -35.06
N ASN A 207 3.83 13.66 -34.19
CA ASN A 207 3.94 14.96 -33.51
C ASN A 207 2.69 15.36 -32.69
N ARG A 208 2.04 14.38 -32.06
CA ARG A 208 0.93 14.63 -31.14
C ARG A 208 1.44 14.56 -29.71
N ASP A 209 0.93 15.46 -28.87
CA ASP A 209 1.21 15.46 -27.44
C ASP A 209 0.36 14.37 -26.78
N GLU A 210 0.99 13.29 -26.32
CA GLU A 210 0.32 12.20 -25.63
C GLU A 210 -0.13 12.63 -24.22
N CYS A 211 -1.20 12.04 -23.70
CA CYS A 211 -1.63 12.28 -22.32
C CYS A 211 -0.57 11.74 -21.34
N VAL A 212 -0.41 12.43 -20.21
CA VAL A 212 0.50 12.04 -19.12
C VAL A 212 0.23 10.61 -18.64
N CYS A 213 -1.05 10.26 -18.48
CA CYS A 213 -1.48 8.94 -18.01
C CYS A 213 -1.07 7.83 -18.98
N ASP A 214 -1.32 8.04 -20.28
CA ASP A 214 -0.98 7.09 -21.33
C ASP A 214 0.54 6.92 -21.44
N THR A 215 1.28 8.04 -21.34
CA THR A 215 2.75 8.02 -21.38
C THR A 215 3.32 7.25 -20.19
N LEU A 216 2.77 7.44 -18.99
CA LEU A 216 3.22 6.73 -17.80
C LEU A 216 3.04 5.20 -17.95
N ILE A 217 1.87 4.75 -18.40
CA ILE A 217 1.62 3.33 -18.64
C ILE A 217 2.47 2.79 -19.78
N ARG A 218 2.60 3.54 -20.88
CA ARG A 218 3.44 3.15 -22.01
C ARG A 218 4.88 2.93 -21.56
N LEU A 219 5.45 3.86 -20.78
CA LEU A 219 6.80 3.71 -20.21
C LEU A 219 6.90 2.53 -19.25
N ALA A 220 5.84 2.21 -18.49
CA ALA A 220 5.82 1.08 -17.57
C ALA A 220 5.84 -0.27 -18.31
N MET A 221 5.26 -0.32 -19.51
CA MET A 221 5.21 -1.53 -20.34
C MET A 221 6.33 -1.60 -21.40
N ASP A 222 7.01 -0.49 -21.66
CA ASP A 222 8.08 -0.39 -22.65
C ASP A 222 9.34 -1.14 -22.21
N LYS A 223 9.59 -2.30 -22.84
CA LYS A 223 10.78 -3.14 -22.63
C LYS A 223 12.08 -2.40 -22.98
N SER A 224 12.07 -1.43 -23.89
CA SER A 224 13.25 -0.62 -24.21
C SER A 224 13.55 0.40 -23.10
N PHE A 225 12.52 0.83 -22.38
CA PHE A 225 12.66 1.77 -21.27
C PHE A 225 13.10 1.08 -19.98
N LEU A 226 12.42 0.03 -19.51
CA LEU A 226 12.77 -0.63 -18.24
C LEU A 226 13.65 -1.88 -18.39
N GLY A 227 13.84 -2.37 -19.61
CA GLY A 227 14.37 -3.71 -19.85
C GLY A 227 13.32 -4.80 -19.61
N THR A 228 13.64 -6.04 -19.97
CA THR A 228 12.77 -7.20 -19.72
C THR A 228 12.73 -7.52 -18.23
N ILE A 229 11.54 -7.59 -17.63
CA ILE A 229 11.33 -8.11 -16.28
C ILE A 229 10.82 -9.54 -16.44
N PRO A 230 11.57 -10.58 -16.02
CA PRO A 230 11.10 -11.95 -16.15
C PRO A 230 9.98 -12.20 -15.13
N PHE A 231 8.75 -12.34 -15.60
CA PHE A 231 7.59 -12.54 -14.72
C PHE A 231 7.63 -13.88 -13.98
N ASP A 232 8.22 -14.91 -14.58
CA ASP A 232 8.40 -16.21 -13.93
C ASP A 232 9.24 -16.08 -12.65
N SER A 233 10.31 -15.26 -12.71
CA SER A 233 11.16 -15.01 -11.54
C SER A 233 10.47 -14.15 -10.48
N LEU A 234 9.49 -13.34 -10.85
CA LEU A 234 8.82 -12.43 -9.91
C LEU A 234 8.00 -13.21 -8.89
N HIS A 235 7.28 -14.24 -9.34
CA HIS A 235 6.51 -15.10 -8.45
C HIS A 235 7.41 -15.86 -7.48
N GLU A 236 8.48 -16.47 -7.98
CA GLU A 236 9.47 -17.18 -7.17
C GLU A 236 10.15 -16.26 -6.15
N LEU A 237 10.51 -15.04 -6.57
CA LEU A 237 11.17 -14.06 -5.70
C LEU A 237 10.22 -13.56 -4.59
N ARG A 238 8.94 -13.35 -4.91
CA ARG A 238 7.90 -13.04 -3.92
C ARG A 238 7.75 -14.16 -2.89
N GLN A 239 7.73 -15.42 -3.32
CA GLN A 239 7.65 -16.57 -2.43
C GLN A 239 8.90 -16.69 -1.54
N TYR A 240 10.09 -16.52 -2.13
CA TYR A 240 11.36 -16.53 -1.42
C TYR A 240 11.37 -15.49 -0.29
N TYR A 241 11.10 -14.21 -0.60
CA TYR A 241 11.11 -13.16 0.41
C TYR A 241 10.00 -13.31 1.43
N ARG A 242 8.84 -13.83 1.04
CA ARG A 242 7.78 -14.14 2.02
C ARG A 242 8.26 -15.14 3.06
N GLY A 243 8.92 -16.23 2.63
CA GLY A 243 9.46 -17.22 3.54
C GLY A 243 10.53 -16.65 4.48
N GLU A 244 11.42 -15.79 3.97
CA GLU A 244 12.40 -15.09 4.82
C GLU A 244 11.73 -14.18 5.85
N ILE A 245 10.73 -13.39 5.42
CA ILE A 245 10.03 -12.46 6.30
C ILE A 245 9.23 -13.22 7.37
N GLU A 246 8.60 -14.33 7.01
CA GLU A 246 7.87 -15.18 7.96
C GLU A 246 8.81 -15.78 9.02
N ALA A 247 9.99 -16.29 8.60
CA ALA A 247 11.00 -16.78 9.53
C ALA A 247 11.52 -15.67 10.46
N GLU A 248 11.80 -14.48 9.94
CA GLU A 248 12.23 -13.32 10.74
C GLU A 248 11.18 -12.92 11.79
N LEU A 249 9.90 -12.99 11.43
CA LEU A 249 8.78 -12.68 12.32
C LEU A 249 8.65 -13.73 13.44
N GLU A 250 8.79 -15.01 13.09
CA GLU A 250 8.73 -16.12 14.05
C GLU A 250 9.88 -16.02 15.07
N GLU A 251 11.11 -15.78 14.60
CA GLU A 251 12.27 -15.53 15.47
C GLU A 251 12.12 -14.28 16.34
N ALA A 252 11.46 -13.23 15.83
CA ALA A 252 11.17 -12.03 16.62
C ALA A 252 10.12 -12.30 17.71
N GLU A 253 9.08 -13.06 17.40
CA GLU A 253 8.03 -13.45 18.33
C GLU A 253 8.58 -14.35 19.46
N GLU A 254 9.43 -15.32 19.13
CA GLU A 254 10.11 -16.15 20.13
C GLU A 254 10.97 -15.32 21.09
N ARG A 255 11.76 -14.38 20.54
CA ARG A 255 12.57 -13.45 21.34
C ARG A 255 11.71 -12.58 22.24
N ARG A 256 10.54 -12.13 21.77
CA ARG A 256 9.58 -11.36 22.56
C ARG A 256 9.00 -12.20 23.70
N LEU A 257 8.60 -13.43 23.43
CA LEU A 257 8.05 -14.35 24.42
C LEU A 257 9.06 -14.64 25.53
N GLU A 258 10.33 -14.85 25.17
CA GLU A 258 11.41 -15.12 26.13
C GLU A 258 11.70 -13.90 27.02
N ARG A 259 11.70 -12.70 26.45
CA ARG A 259 11.81 -11.45 27.21
C ARG A 259 10.65 -11.29 28.19
N ARG A 260 9.43 -11.60 27.76
CA ARG A 260 8.23 -11.54 28.61
C ARG A 260 8.31 -12.52 29.78
N ARG A 261 8.68 -13.78 29.51
CA ARG A 261 8.90 -14.81 30.56
C ARG A 261 9.95 -14.37 31.57
N SER A 262 11.06 -13.81 31.09
CA SER A 262 12.12 -13.29 31.95
C SER A 262 11.66 -12.12 32.81
N ALA A 263 10.86 -11.20 32.25
CA ALA A 263 10.28 -10.07 32.98
C ALA A 263 9.27 -10.54 34.04
N ASP A 264 8.37 -11.47 33.69
CA ASP A 264 7.37 -12.04 34.61
C ASP A 264 8.04 -12.80 35.76
N ALA A 265 9.10 -13.57 35.47
CA ALA A 265 9.89 -14.27 36.48
C ALA A 265 10.58 -13.29 37.45
N LYS A 266 11.13 -12.19 36.93
CA LYS A 266 11.74 -11.13 37.74
C LYS A 266 10.70 -10.42 38.62
N ALA A 267 9.55 -10.07 38.06
CA ALA A 267 8.46 -9.46 38.81
C ALA A 267 7.94 -10.38 39.93
N ALA A 268 7.77 -11.68 39.64
CA ALA A 268 7.38 -12.67 40.65
C ALA A 268 8.43 -12.81 41.77
N ALA A 269 9.72 -12.79 41.43
CA ALA A 269 10.80 -12.81 42.42
C ALA A 269 10.82 -11.55 43.30
N GLU A 270 10.58 -10.37 42.74
CA GLU A 270 10.48 -9.11 43.49
C GLU A 270 9.28 -9.09 44.44
N VAL A 271 8.12 -9.59 44.01
CA VAL A 271 6.93 -9.74 44.88
C VAL A 271 7.21 -10.71 46.02
N LYS A 272 7.86 -11.85 45.72
CA LYS A 272 8.26 -12.82 46.75
C LYS A 272 9.24 -12.22 47.76
N ALA A 273 10.23 -11.46 47.30
CA ALA A 273 11.19 -10.78 48.18
C ALA A 273 10.53 -9.72 49.07
N LYS A 274 9.53 -8.98 48.57
CA LYS A 274 8.75 -8.02 49.38
C LYS A 274 7.90 -8.72 50.44
N LEU A 275 7.28 -9.86 50.11
CA LEU A 275 6.51 -10.67 51.06
C LEU A 275 7.41 -11.26 52.15
N GLU A 276 8.60 -11.74 51.79
CA GLU A 276 9.57 -12.28 52.74
C GLU A 276 10.21 -11.18 53.61
N GLY A 277 10.41 -9.97 53.06
CA GLY A 277 10.89 -8.81 53.80
C GLY A 277 9.88 -8.23 54.81
N ASN A 278 8.58 -8.24 54.50
CA ASN A 278 7.54 -7.77 55.41
C ASN A 278 7.28 -8.69 56.60
N ASN A 279 7.71 -9.96 56.55
CA ASN A 279 7.63 -10.86 57.71
C ASN A 279 8.66 -10.57 58.82
N ALA A 280 9.55 -9.59 58.64
CA ALA A 280 10.53 -9.15 59.64
C ALA A 280 10.15 -7.84 60.37
N SER A 281 9.02 -7.21 60.05
CA SER A 281 8.53 -6.02 60.75
C SER A 281 7.02 -5.91 60.62
N ASN A 282 6.29 -6.53 61.55
CA ASN A 282 4.89 -6.20 61.80
C ASN A 282 4.84 -4.86 62.53
N ASP A 283 4.70 -3.77 61.78
CA ASP A 283 3.98 -2.60 62.26
C ASP A 283 3.03 -2.14 61.15
N MET A 284 1.78 -1.96 61.54
CA MET A 284 0.66 -1.59 60.68
C MET A 284 0.91 -0.22 60.05
N ASP A 285 0.80 -0.12 58.73
CA ASP A 285 0.26 1.09 58.11
C ASP A 285 -0.47 0.73 56.81
N GLU A 286 -1.78 1.02 56.80
CA GLU A 286 -2.65 0.90 55.64
C GLU A 286 -2.34 2.05 54.68
N THR A 287 -1.57 1.78 53.62
CA THR A 287 -1.57 2.66 52.43
C THR A 287 -1.76 1.85 51.16
N SER A 288 -2.91 2.11 50.54
CA SER A 288 -3.34 1.63 49.23
C SER A 288 -2.31 2.00 48.15
N THR A 289 -1.54 1.01 47.70
CA THR A 289 -0.67 1.16 46.53
C THR A 289 -1.36 0.55 45.33
N SER A 290 -1.90 1.40 44.46
CA SER A 290 -2.41 1.02 43.14
C SER A 290 -1.24 0.51 42.29
N CYS A 291 -1.27 -0.77 41.93
CA CYS A 291 -0.32 -1.37 41.00
C CYS A 291 -0.64 -0.88 39.59
N SER A 292 0.14 0.07 39.09
CA SER A 292 0.11 0.49 37.69
C SER A 292 0.71 -0.63 36.84
N SER A 293 -0.12 -1.27 36.02
CA SER A 293 0.35 -2.18 34.98
C SER A 293 1.39 -1.47 34.10
N PRO A 294 2.55 -2.05 33.79
CA PRO A 294 3.39 -1.54 32.72
C PRO A 294 2.59 -1.69 31.43
N GLY A 295 2.29 -0.57 30.79
CA GLY A 295 1.58 -0.54 29.52
C GLY A 295 2.30 -1.38 28.48
N ASP A 296 1.54 -2.27 27.81
CA ASP A 296 1.88 -2.80 26.50
C ASP A 296 1.98 -1.61 25.53
N SER A 297 3.17 -1.04 25.39
CA SER A 297 3.43 0.02 24.41
C SER A 297 4.79 -0.17 23.73
N GLU A 298 5.12 -1.39 23.31
CA GLU A 298 6.32 -1.65 22.52
C GLU A 298 6.12 -2.94 21.72
N ASP A 299 5.28 -2.81 20.69
CA ASP A 299 5.30 -3.58 19.43
C ASP A 299 4.11 -3.13 18.57
N ARG A 300 4.03 -1.81 18.35
CA ARG A 300 3.51 -1.35 17.07
C ARG A 300 4.64 -1.64 16.11
N ALA A 301 4.55 -2.73 15.33
CA ALA A 301 5.19 -2.72 14.01
C ALA A 301 4.89 -1.34 13.45
N LEU A 302 5.93 -0.58 13.10
CA LEU A 302 5.88 0.84 12.76
C LEU A 302 4.84 1.09 11.64
N MET A 303 3.56 1.11 11.99
CA MET A 303 2.61 2.03 11.40
C MET A 303 3.14 3.37 11.84
N MET A 304 4.10 3.90 11.09
CA MET A 304 4.25 5.34 10.99
C MET A 304 2.83 5.86 10.83
N GLU A 305 2.35 6.60 11.83
CA GLU A 305 1.15 7.42 11.70
C GLU A 305 1.48 8.44 10.62
N TYR A 306 1.29 8.03 9.38
CA TYR A 306 1.48 8.89 8.24
C TYR A 306 0.29 9.84 8.24
N ASP A 307 0.56 11.12 8.44
CA ASP A 307 -0.42 12.17 8.19
C ASP A 307 -0.73 12.20 6.68
N PHE A 308 -1.94 11.76 6.33
CA PHE A 308 -2.48 11.85 4.98
C PHE A 308 -2.98 13.28 4.78
N VAL A 309 -2.17 14.15 4.16
CA VAL A 309 -2.56 15.54 3.87
C VAL A 309 -3.01 15.69 2.42
N ASP A 310 -4.31 15.97 2.32
CA ASP A 310 -5.12 16.58 1.27
C ASP A 310 -4.40 17.23 0.10
N ASP A 311 -4.68 16.77 -1.13
CA ASP A 311 -4.66 17.59 -2.36
C ASP A 311 -5.44 16.93 -3.53
N TYR A 312 -6.55 16.24 -3.25
CA TYR A 312 -7.46 15.77 -4.32
C TYR A 312 -8.54 16.81 -4.61
N ALA A 313 -8.12 18.00 -5.02
CA ALA A 313 -9.03 18.95 -5.63
C ALA A 313 -9.24 18.53 -7.09
N CYS A 314 -10.40 17.93 -7.41
CA CYS A 314 -10.84 17.79 -8.79
C CYS A 314 -10.96 19.19 -9.41
N SER A 315 -9.93 19.61 -10.15
CA SER A 315 -10.06 20.73 -11.08
C SER A 315 -10.91 20.24 -12.24
N PHE A 316 -12.24 20.42 -12.13
CA PHE A 316 -13.13 20.37 -13.28
C PHE A 316 -12.86 21.60 -14.17
N GLY A 317 -11.67 21.63 -14.77
CA GLY A 317 -11.36 22.47 -15.91
C GLY A 317 -12.01 21.88 -17.14
N SER A 318 -12.84 22.68 -17.81
CA SER A 318 -13.53 22.34 -19.05
C SER A 318 -12.55 22.20 -20.23
N GLU A 319 -11.71 21.17 -20.22
CA GLU A 319 -11.04 20.68 -21.42
C GLU A 319 -11.24 19.16 -21.49
N ARG A 320 -12.40 18.76 -22.03
CA ARG A 320 -12.61 17.38 -22.46
C ARG A 320 -11.64 17.10 -23.61
N SER A 321 -10.47 16.57 -23.28
CA SER A 321 -9.61 15.92 -24.25
C SER A 321 -10.45 14.81 -24.92
N PRO A 322 -10.45 14.68 -26.26
CA PRO A 322 -11.33 13.73 -26.94
C PRO A 322 -10.91 12.32 -26.56
N GLY A 323 -11.63 11.73 -25.60
CA GLY A 323 -11.42 10.37 -25.12
C GLY A 323 -11.46 9.39 -26.29
N ARG A 324 -10.30 8.88 -26.67
CA ARG A 324 -10.19 7.75 -27.57
C ARG A 324 -9.49 6.64 -26.82
N TYR A 325 -10.28 5.62 -26.48
CA TYR A 325 -9.83 4.38 -25.85
C TYR A 325 -8.64 3.80 -26.62
N ILE A 326 -7.47 3.74 -26.00
CA ILE A 326 -6.39 2.86 -26.43
C ILE A 326 -6.91 1.43 -26.21
N ARG A 327 -6.86 0.58 -27.24
CA ARG A 327 -7.18 -0.83 -27.02
C ARG A 327 -5.98 -1.46 -26.32
N PHE A 328 -6.20 -2.27 -25.29
CA PHE A 328 -5.13 -2.94 -24.54
C PHE A 328 -4.09 -3.64 -25.43
N MET A 329 -4.49 -4.12 -26.62
CA MET A 329 -3.58 -4.72 -27.60
C MET A 329 -2.56 -3.76 -28.22
N ASP A 330 -2.81 -2.45 -28.17
CA ASP A 330 -1.91 -1.42 -28.71
C ASP A 330 -0.77 -1.08 -27.72
N LEU A 331 -0.81 -1.58 -26.47
CA LEU A 331 0.28 -1.45 -25.49
C LEU A 331 1.38 -2.50 -25.70
N TYR A 332 1.11 -3.52 -26.51
CA TYR A 332 2.04 -4.59 -26.83
C TYR A 332 2.48 -4.41 -28.29
N ASP A 333 3.77 -4.18 -28.52
CA ASP A 333 4.33 -4.19 -29.88
C ASP A 333 4.02 -5.56 -30.51
N SER A 334 3.19 -5.55 -31.56
CA SER A 334 2.48 -6.71 -32.08
C SER A 334 3.34 -7.71 -32.87
N ASP A 335 4.66 -7.68 -32.71
CA ASP A 335 5.59 -8.55 -33.43
C ASP A 335 6.17 -9.69 -32.56
N ASP A 336 5.88 -9.71 -31.25
CA ASP A 336 6.23 -10.86 -30.40
C ASP A 336 5.12 -11.93 -30.49
N SER A 337 5.38 -13.00 -31.25
CA SER A 337 4.56 -14.23 -31.30
C SER A 337 4.53 -15.01 -29.96
N THR A 338 5.03 -14.40 -28.89
CA THR A 338 5.04 -14.89 -27.50
C THR A 338 4.23 -13.96 -26.61
N ALA A 339 3.07 -13.50 -27.08
CA ALA A 339 2.06 -12.93 -26.20
C ALA A 339 1.61 -14.04 -25.23
N ASP A 340 2.43 -14.26 -24.21
CA ASP A 340 2.14 -15.08 -23.05
C ASP A 340 1.06 -14.33 -22.29
N TYR A 341 -0.19 -14.58 -22.68
CA TYR A 341 -1.35 -14.31 -21.85
C TYR A 341 -1.18 -15.16 -20.60
N PHE A 342 -0.50 -14.62 -19.59
CA PHE A 342 -0.27 -15.32 -18.35
C PHE A 342 -1.11 -14.70 -17.25
N VAL A 343 -2.06 -15.52 -16.81
CA VAL A 343 -2.77 -15.39 -15.56
C VAL A 343 -1.69 -15.47 -14.48
N ASP A 344 -1.47 -14.37 -13.74
CA ASP A 344 -0.79 -14.40 -12.44
C ASP A 344 -1.41 -15.60 -11.71
N VAL A 345 -0.62 -16.66 -11.43
CA VAL A 345 -1.17 -17.96 -11.01
C VAL A 345 -2.05 -17.71 -9.79
N MET A 346 -3.35 -17.55 -10.07
CA MET A 346 -4.38 -17.32 -9.09
C MET A 346 -4.26 -18.52 -8.18
N TYR A 347 -3.89 -18.25 -6.93
CA TYR A 347 -3.67 -19.24 -5.90
C TYR A 347 -4.58 -20.44 -6.13
N ASP A 348 -3.98 -21.62 -6.27
CA ASP A 348 -4.71 -22.88 -6.28
C ASP A 348 -5.32 -23.05 -4.88
N PHE A 349 -6.41 -22.31 -4.62
CA PHE A 349 -7.27 -22.51 -3.49
C PHE A 349 -8.03 -23.77 -3.82
N SER A 350 -7.41 -24.90 -3.48
CA SER A 350 -8.11 -26.15 -3.26
C SER A 350 -9.29 -25.83 -2.35
N LEU A 351 -10.48 -25.70 -2.94
CA LEU A 351 -11.77 -25.73 -2.25
C LEU A 351 -11.92 -27.13 -1.64
N GLN A 352 -11.17 -27.40 -0.58
CA GLN A 352 -11.37 -28.53 0.29
C GLN A 352 -11.70 -28.01 1.68
N HIS A 353 -12.99 -28.20 2.01
CA HIS A 353 -13.60 -28.11 3.34
C HIS A 353 -13.89 -26.72 3.91
N HIS A 354 -15.12 -26.23 3.70
CA HIS A 354 -16.18 -26.38 4.71
C HIS A 354 -17.50 -25.73 4.24
N PHE A 355 -18.33 -26.52 3.55
CA PHE A 355 -19.77 -26.40 3.73
C PHE A 355 -20.15 -27.34 4.88
N ARG A 356 -20.47 -26.77 6.04
CA ARG A 356 -21.51 -27.27 6.94
C ARG A 356 -21.94 -26.20 7.92
#